data_AF-X1I1P1-F1
#
_entry.id   AF-X1I1P1-F1
#
_cell.length_a   1.000
_cell.length_b   1.000
_cell.length_c   1.000
_cell.angle_alpha   90.00
_cell.angle_beta   90.00
_cell.angle_gamma   90.00
#
_symmetry.space_group_name_H-M   'P 1'
#
loop_
_entity.id
_entity.type
_entity.pdbx_description
1 polymer ?
#
loop_
_entity_poly.entity_id
_entity_poly.type
_entity_poly.pdbx_seq_one_letter_code
_entity_poly.pdbx_strand_id
1 'polypeptide(L)'
;MEYSVAQREMLFRNLAGNPTARHVAERALQIEDEEEAKRRENPDLYPWMGFEWHAIPAQPAQLNQLAIDELLVTGGGRNTYRSRSTSTYKLKDPELVRECLKQLGEIEEGQEETEIPPDLFDFILGHEQLKDLIWKSLNAERPVHILMVGPPASAKSMFLGELARLPFSRFTLGGGTSKAGLADFLLEFRPRYLIIDEIDKMPMTEQSILLSLMESGIV
;
A
#
# COMPACT_ATOMS: atom_id res chain seq x y z
N MET A 1 4.88 -13.78 -18.16
CA MET A 1 4.65 -14.91 -17.25
C MET A 1 3.53 -14.49 -16.33
N GLU A 2 2.50 -15.32 -16.14
CA GLU A 2 1.46 -15.03 -15.14
C GLU A 2 2.02 -15.35 -13.75
N TYR A 3 2.18 -14.31 -12.93
CA TYR A 3 2.55 -14.45 -11.53
C TYR A 3 1.34 -14.92 -10.71
N SER A 4 1.56 -15.79 -9.72
CA SER A 4 0.45 -16.21 -8.86
C SER A 4 -0.02 -15.04 -7.99
N VAL A 5 -1.32 -15.05 -7.64
CA VAL A 5 -1.92 -14.04 -6.75
C VAL A 5 -1.14 -13.93 -5.42
N ALA A 6 -0.71 -15.07 -4.86
CA ALA A 6 0.06 -15.11 -3.61
C ALA A 6 1.45 -14.45 -3.74
N GLN A 7 2.14 -14.63 -4.88
CA GLN A 7 3.44 -13.98 -5.11
C GLN A 7 3.32 -12.46 -5.23
N ARG A 8 2.29 -11.99 -5.95
CA ARG A 8 1.96 -10.57 -6.05
C ARG A 8 1.66 -9.97 -4.69
N GLU A 9 0.80 -10.62 -3.92
CA GLU A 9 0.40 -10.13 -2.60
C GLU A 9 1.57 -10.09 -1.61
N MET A 10 2.41 -11.12 -1.60
CA MET A 10 3.57 -11.19 -0.71
C MET A 10 4.61 -10.13 -1.03
N LEU A 11 4.91 -9.90 -2.33
CA LEU A 11 5.82 -8.83 -2.74
C LEU A 11 5.24 -7.45 -2.43
N PHE A 12 3.97 -7.24 -2.72
CA PHE A 12 3.27 -6.00 -2.42
C PHE A 12 3.34 -5.66 -0.93
N ARG A 13 3.02 -6.61 -0.04
CA ARG A 13 3.12 -6.42 1.42
C ARG A 13 4.55 -6.13 1.87
N ASN A 14 5.56 -6.80 1.27
CA ASN A 14 6.96 -6.54 1.58
C ASN A 14 7.34 -5.09 1.22
N LEU A 15 7.01 -4.64 0.01
CA LEU A 15 7.31 -3.28 -0.45
C LEU A 15 6.52 -2.20 0.32
N ALA A 16 5.26 -2.49 0.70
CA ALA A 16 4.44 -1.58 1.50
C ALA A 16 4.98 -1.44 2.94
N GLY A 17 5.34 -2.55 3.58
CA GLY A 17 5.73 -2.60 4.99
C GLY A 17 7.22 -2.32 5.27
N ASN A 18 8.07 -2.28 4.24
CA ASN A 18 9.52 -2.09 4.39
C ASN A 18 10.02 -0.90 3.54
N PRO A 19 10.20 0.29 4.14
CA PRO A 19 10.69 1.48 3.44
C PRO A 19 12.06 1.30 2.77
N THR A 20 12.93 0.46 3.37
CA THR A 20 14.25 0.17 2.78
C THR A 20 14.11 -0.69 1.54
N ALA A 21 13.29 -1.74 1.60
CA ALA A 21 13.02 -2.61 0.46
C ALA A 21 12.44 -1.82 -0.71
N ARG A 22 11.48 -0.94 -0.42
CA ARG A 22 10.90 -0.03 -1.42
C ARG A 22 11.93 0.87 -2.07
N HIS A 23 12.72 1.60 -1.28
CA HIS A 23 13.72 2.52 -1.82
C HIS A 23 14.77 1.78 -2.67
N VAL A 24 15.21 0.61 -2.22
CA VAL A 24 16.13 -0.25 -2.99
C VAL A 24 15.47 -0.73 -4.29
N ALA A 25 14.20 -1.12 -4.24
CA ALA A 25 13.47 -1.60 -5.42
C ALA A 25 13.31 -0.51 -6.48
N GLU A 26 12.90 0.70 -6.09
CA GLU A 26 12.78 1.86 -6.98
C GLU A 26 14.10 2.20 -7.66
N ARG A 27 15.18 2.28 -6.87
CA ARG A 27 16.52 2.59 -7.40
C ARG A 27 17.08 1.48 -8.27
N ALA A 28 16.91 0.22 -7.87
CA ALA A 28 17.37 -0.93 -8.65
C ALA A 28 16.64 -1.00 -10.00
N LEU A 29 15.33 -0.76 -10.01
CA LEU A 29 14.52 -0.72 -11.24
C LEU A 29 15.00 0.38 -12.19
N GLN A 30 15.25 1.58 -11.65
CA GLN A 30 15.78 2.70 -12.42
C GLN A 30 17.13 2.36 -13.08
N ILE A 31 18.08 1.80 -12.31
CA ILE A 31 19.40 1.44 -12.85
C ILE A 31 19.28 0.34 -13.91
N GLU A 32 18.43 -0.67 -13.68
CA GLU A 32 18.23 -1.76 -14.64
C GLU A 32 17.64 -1.24 -15.96
N ASP A 33 16.66 -0.34 -15.91
CA ASP A 33 16.05 0.29 -17.09
C ASP A 33 17.05 1.16 -17.87
N GLU A 34 17.90 1.93 -17.17
CA GLU A 34 18.95 2.75 -17.79
C GLU A 34 20.01 1.89 -18.50
N GLU A 35 20.43 0.78 -17.90
CA GLU A 35 21.43 -0.13 -18.48
C GLU A 35 20.85 -0.95 -19.64
N GLU A 36 19.58 -1.37 -19.57
CA GLU A 36 18.90 -1.99 -20.70
C GLU A 36 18.71 -1.02 -21.87
N ALA A 37 18.44 0.27 -21.61
CA ALA A 37 18.38 1.30 -22.65
C ALA A 37 19.72 1.48 -23.37
N LYS A 38 20.83 1.60 -22.62
CA LYS A 38 22.19 1.67 -23.19
C LYS A 38 22.51 0.48 -24.08
N ARG A 39 22.11 -0.73 -23.67
CA ARG A 39 22.31 -1.94 -24.46
C ARG A 39 21.45 -1.98 -25.71
N ARG A 40 20.23 -1.43 -25.66
CA ARG A 40 19.36 -1.31 -26.84
C ARG A 40 19.95 -0.38 -27.88
N GLU A 41 20.61 0.70 -27.44
CA GLU A 41 21.31 1.65 -28.31
C GLU A 41 22.64 1.09 -28.84
N ASN A 42 23.33 0.26 -28.06
CA ASN A 42 24.57 -0.38 -28.46
C ASN A 42 24.54 -1.90 -28.19
N PRO A 43 24.12 -2.72 -29.17
CA PRO A 43 23.99 -4.17 -29.00
C PRO A 43 25.30 -4.91 -28.68
N ASP A 44 26.46 -4.30 -28.98
CA ASP A 44 27.78 -4.86 -28.70
C ASP A 44 28.21 -4.68 -27.23
N LEU A 45 27.44 -3.93 -26.44
CA LEU A 45 27.71 -3.74 -25.02
C LEU A 45 27.53 -5.07 -24.27
N TYR A 46 28.46 -5.35 -23.37
CA TYR A 46 28.35 -6.52 -22.49
C TYR A 46 27.07 -6.45 -21.64
N PRO A 47 26.41 -7.60 -21.38
CA PRO A 47 25.25 -7.63 -20.50
C PRO A 47 25.62 -7.10 -19.12
N TRP A 48 24.90 -6.08 -18.66
CA TRP A 48 25.09 -5.51 -17.33
C TRP A 48 24.96 -6.59 -16.25
N MET A 49 25.87 -6.59 -15.28
CA MET A 49 25.96 -7.63 -14.25
C MET A 49 25.23 -7.28 -12.96
N GLY A 50 24.57 -6.12 -12.89
CA GLY A 50 23.88 -5.65 -11.69
C GLY A 50 24.63 -4.54 -10.97
N PHE A 51 23.98 -3.94 -9.98
CA PHE A 51 24.52 -2.84 -9.20
C PHE A 51 25.33 -3.34 -8.00
N GLU A 52 26.25 -2.52 -7.51
CA GLU A 52 26.97 -2.75 -6.26
C GLU A 52 26.39 -1.92 -5.12
N TRP A 53 26.78 -2.26 -3.88
CA TRP A 53 26.27 -1.62 -2.67
C TRP A 53 26.44 -0.09 -2.62
N HIS A 54 27.42 0.48 -3.34
CA HIS A 54 27.66 1.92 -3.36
C HIS A 54 26.75 2.68 -4.35
N ALA A 55 26.04 1.97 -5.24
CA ALA A 55 25.14 2.58 -6.22
C ALA A 55 23.78 2.95 -5.63
N ILE A 56 23.41 2.35 -4.49
CA ILE A 56 22.13 2.55 -3.79
C ILE A 56 22.45 2.81 -2.32
N PRO A 57 21.74 3.71 -1.61
CA PRO A 57 22.02 4.00 -0.20
C PRO A 57 21.52 2.88 0.72
N ALA A 58 22.11 1.68 0.62
CA ALA A 58 21.81 0.52 1.43
C ALA A 58 23.10 -0.23 1.80
N GLN A 59 23.19 -0.71 3.04
CA GLN A 59 24.35 -1.48 3.48
C GLN A 59 24.35 -2.89 2.87
N PRO A 60 25.53 -3.51 2.65
CA PRO A 60 25.62 -4.87 2.12
C PRO A 60 24.79 -5.91 2.90
N ALA A 61 24.68 -5.76 4.22
CA ALA A 61 23.85 -6.64 5.05
C ALA A 61 22.37 -6.55 4.68
N GLN A 62 21.86 -5.34 4.42
CA GLN A 62 20.48 -5.12 3.98
C GLN A 62 20.25 -5.69 2.58
N LEU A 63 21.18 -5.48 1.65
CA LEU A 63 21.07 -6.04 0.30
C LEU A 63 21.11 -7.57 0.29
N ASN A 64 21.91 -8.18 1.18
CA ASN A 64 21.92 -9.62 1.35
C ASN A 64 20.61 -10.14 1.97
N GLN A 65 20.02 -9.40 2.92
CA GLN A 65 18.70 -9.74 3.46
C GLN A 65 17.63 -9.67 2.36
N LEU A 66 17.62 -8.61 1.55
CA LEU A 66 16.69 -8.49 0.42
C LEU A 66 16.90 -9.57 -0.65
N ALA A 67 18.10 -10.15 -0.75
CA ALA A 67 18.34 -11.32 -1.58
C ALA A 67 17.79 -12.63 -0.96
N ILE A 68 17.79 -12.74 0.37
CA ILE A 68 17.16 -13.85 1.10
C ILE A 68 15.63 -13.75 1.01
N ASP A 69 15.09 -12.54 1.14
CA ASP A 69 13.65 -12.24 1.04
C ASP A 69 13.14 -12.31 -0.41
N GLU A 70 13.96 -12.80 -1.34
CA GLU A 70 13.68 -13.00 -2.76
C GLU A 70 13.35 -11.73 -3.56
N LEU A 71 13.59 -10.53 -3.03
CA LEU A 71 13.47 -9.28 -3.80
C LEU A 71 14.65 -9.13 -4.78
N LEU A 72 15.86 -9.46 -4.32
CA LEU A 72 17.09 -9.37 -5.10
C LEU A 72 17.64 -10.75 -5.45
N VAL A 73 18.45 -10.80 -6.51
CA VAL A 73 19.31 -11.94 -6.84
C VAL A 73 20.76 -11.50 -6.89
N THR A 74 21.67 -12.42 -6.56
CA THR A 74 23.11 -12.22 -6.51
C THR A 74 23.83 -13.56 -6.68
N GLY A 75 25.11 -13.56 -7.05
CA GLY A 75 25.91 -14.79 -7.13
C GLY A 75 25.57 -15.71 -8.30
N GLY A 76 25.14 -15.17 -9.43
CA GLY A 76 24.90 -15.88 -10.69
C GLY A 76 23.46 -15.78 -11.19
N GLY A 77 22.50 -15.56 -10.29
CA GLY A 77 21.11 -15.28 -10.67
C GLY A 77 21.03 -14.04 -11.57
N ARG A 78 20.27 -14.10 -12.68
CA ARG A 78 20.17 -13.03 -13.69
C ARG A 78 21.53 -12.46 -14.17
N ASN A 79 22.54 -13.32 -14.31
CA ASN A 79 23.89 -12.94 -14.74
C ASN A 79 24.58 -11.97 -13.76
N THR A 80 24.30 -12.12 -12.46
CA THR A 80 25.00 -11.37 -11.42
C THR A 80 26.39 -11.93 -11.13
N TYR A 81 27.28 -11.06 -10.68
CA TYR A 81 28.66 -11.39 -10.34
C TYR A 81 28.84 -11.52 -8.82
N ARG A 82 29.65 -12.47 -8.40
CA ARG A 82 30.12 -12.57 -7.01
C ARG A 82 31.55 -13.08 -6.95
N SER A 83 32.34 -12.39 -6.14
CA SER A 83 33.71 -12.72 -5.77
C SER A 83 33.90 -12.50 -4.28
N ARG A 84 35.14 -12.71 -3.78
CA ARG A 84 35.48 -12.45 -2.38
C ARG A 84 35.39 -10.98 -1.98
N SER A 85 35.58 -10.06 -2.94
CA SER A 85 35.64 -8.61 -2.70
C SER A 85 34.46 -7.83 -3.30
N THR A 86 33.71 -8.45 -4.22
CA THR A 86 32.71 -7.74 -5.02
C THR A 86 31.50 -8.62 -5.23
N SER A 87 30.31 -8.08 -4.96
CA SER A 87 29.03 -8.72 -5.23
C SER A 87 28.12 -7.72 -5.91
N THR A 88 27.47 -8.15 -7.00
CA THR A 88 26.44 -7.38 -7.66
C THR A 88 25.06 -7.96 -7.39
N TYR A 89 24.05 -7.11 -7.54
CA TYR A 89 22.66 -7.40 -7.25
C TYR A 89 21.78 -6.96 -8.42
N LYS A 90 20.66 -7.66 -8.62
CA LYS A 90 19.57 -7.28 -9.53
C LYS A 90 18.22 -7.59 -8.89
N LEU A 91 17.15 -6.99 -9.40
CA LEU A 91 15.80 -7.41 -9.03
C LEU A 91 15.56 -8.84 -9.51
N LYS A 92 14.98 -9.70 -8.67
CA LYS A 92 14.61 -11.07 -9.06
C LYS A 92 13.62 -11.05 -10.22
N ASP A 93 12.57 -10.25 -10.07
CA ASP A 93 11.48 -10.11 -11.03
C ASP A 93 11.15 -8.61 -11.26
N PRO A 94 11.86 -7.92 -12.18
CA PRO A 94 11.68 -6.47 -12.37
C PRO A 94 10.28 -6.07 -12.83
N GLU A 95 9.63 -6.89 -13.67
CA GLU A 95 8.25 -6.63 -14.11
C GLU A 95 7.25 -6.68 -12.95
N LEU A 96 7.36 -7.70 -12.09
CA LEU A 96 6.50 -7.84 -10.93
C LEU A 96 6.73 -6.70 -9.92
N VAL A 97 7.99 -6.33 -9.70
CA VAL A 97 8.35 -5.17 -8.86
C VAL A 97 7.77 -3.89 -9.44
N ARG A 98 7.83 -3.68 -10.76
CA ARG A 98 7.23 -2.53 -11.44
C ARG A 98 5.71 -2.50 -11.26
N GLU A 99 5.03 -3.63 -11.46
CA GLU A 99 3.58 -3.76 -11.20
C GLU A 99 3.24 -3.35 -9.75
N CYS A 100 3.93 -3.91 -8.76
CA CYS A 100 3.68 -3.61 -7.35
C CYS A 100 4.02 -2.17 -6.96
N LEU A 101 5.13 -1.61 -7.45
CA LEU A 101 5.50 -0.21 -7.19
C LEU A 101 4.50 0.75 -7.85
N LYS A 102 3.98 0.43 -9.04
CA LYS A 102 2.92 1.21 -9.69
C LYS A 102 1.64 1.19 -8.85
N GLN A 103 1.20 0.02 -8.42
CA GLN A 103 0.03 -0.11 -7.53
C GLN A 103 0.22 0.64 -6.21
N LEU A 104 1.41 0.59 -5.61
CA LEU A 104 1.72 1.37 -4.41
C LEU A 104 1.68 2.87 -4.69
N GLY A 105 2.26 3.32 -5.81
CA GLY A 105 2.19 4.71 -6.24
C GLY A 105 0.76 5.17 -6.48
N GLU A 106 -0.07 4.35 -7.14
CA GLU A 106 -1.49 4.61 -7.38
C GLU A 106 -2.29 4.70 -6.08
N ILE A 107 -2.01 3.82 -5.11
CA ILE A 107 -2.61 3.87 -3.77
C ILE A 107 -2.18 5.14 -3.01
N GLU A 108 -0.92 5.54 -3.12
CA GLU A 108 -0.39 6.75 -2.46
C GLU A 108 -0.84 8.05 -3.11
N GLU A 109 -0.97 8.06 -4.44
CA GLU A 109 -1.47 9.18 -5.23
C GLU A 109 -3.00 9.22 -5.28
N GLY A 110 -3.68 8.23 -4.67
CA GLY A 110 -5.14 8.16 -4.59
C GLY A 110 -5.84 7.90 -5.93
N GLN A 111 -5.10 7.45 -6.94
CA GLN A 111 -5.61 7.13 -8.27
C GLN A 111 -5.83 5.63 -8.41
N GLU A 112 -6.94 5.11 -7.87
CA GLU A 112 -7.63 3.99 -8.53
C GLU A 112 -9.14 4.21 -8.50
N GLU A 113 -9.69 4.37 -9.71
CA GLU A 113 -11.10 4.28 -10.06
C GLU A 113 -11.55 2.83 -9.89
N THR A 114 -11.77 2.38 -8.66
CA THR A 114 -12.81 1.38 -8.48
C THR A 114 -14.11 2.15 -8.33
N GLU A 115 -15.07 1.89 -9.22
CA GLU A 115 -16.37 2.56 -9.16
C GLU A 115 -17.08 2.18 -7.85
N ILE A 116 -17.64 3.19 -7.18
CA ILE A 116 -18.51 2.97 -6.03
C ILE A 116 -19.72 2.16 -6.52
N PRO A 117 -20.07 1.04 -5.86
CA PRO A 117 -21.24 0.26 -6.26
C PRO A 117 -22.49 1.15 -6.33
N PRO A 118 -23.20 1.23 -7.48
CA PRO A 118 -24.37 2.10 -7.60
C PRO A 118 -25.53 1.66 -6.68
N ASP A 119 -25.52 0.39 -6.27
CA ASP A 119 -26.50 -0.27 -5.39
C ASP A 119 -26.13 -0.17 -3.90
N LEU A 120 -25.17 0.69 -3.52
CA LEU A 120 -24.57 0.73 -2.18
C LEU A 120 -25.58 0.74 -1.02
N PHE A 121 -26.75 1.38 -1.19
CA PHE A 121 -27.76 1.49 -0.12
C PHE A 121 -29.12 0.88 -0.48
N ASP A 122 -29.20 0.08 -1.55
CA ASP A 122 -30.46 -0.50 -2.03
C ASP A 122 -31.06 -1.48 -1.00
N PHE A 123 -30.20 -2.14 -0.21
CA PHE A 123 -30.62 -3.05 0.85
C PHE A 123 -31.24 -2.33 2.08
N ILE A 124 -31.01 -1.02 2.23
CA ILE A 124 -31.45 -0.25 3.38
C ILE A 124 -32.77 0.46 3.03
N LEU A 125 -33.86 0.11 3.71
CA LEU A 125 -35.16 0.75 3.50
C LEU A 125 -35.25 2.09 4.27
N GLY A 126 -35.65 3.15 3.57
CA GLY A 126 -35.79 4.50 4.16
C GLY A 126 -34.46 5.24 4.33
N HIS A 127 -34.41 6.22 5.25
CA HIS A 127 -33.23 7.05 5.51
C HIS A 127 -32.68 7.83 4.30
N GLU A 128 -33.54 8.22 3.37
CA GLU A 128 -33.14 8.87 2.10
C GLU A 128 -32.27 10.12 2.29
N GLN A 129 -32.57 10.94 3.32
CA GLN A 129 -31.75 12.12 3.63
C GLN A 129 -30.32 11.74 4.06
N LEU A 130 -30.16 10.65 4.81
CA LEU A 130 -28.85 10.17 5.24
C LEU A 130 -28.08 9.54 4.07
N LYS A 131 -28.76 8.76 3.22
CA LYS A 131 -28.16 8.19 2.01
C LYS A 131 -27.64 9.30 1.09
N ASP A 132 -28.44 10.35 0.85
CA ASP A 132 -28.05 11.51 0.05
C ASP A 132 -26.84 12.26 0.66
N LEU A 133 -26.82 12.43 1.99
CA LEU A 133 -25.69 13.03 2.68
C LEU A 133 -24.40 12.20 2.51
N ILE A 134 -24.50 10.87 2.66
CA ILE A 134 -23.35 9.98 2.49
C ILE A 134 -22.88 10.01 1.04
N TRP A 135 -23.78 9.95 0.05
CA TRP A 135 -23.42 10.08 -1.37
C TRP A 135 -22.71 11.39 -1.68
N LYS A 136 -23.17 12.51 -1.13
CA LYS A 136 -22.48 13.81 -1.27
C LYS A 136 -21.09 13.79 -0.64
N SER A 137 -20.93 13.11 0.49
CA SER A 137 -19.62 12.99 1.15
C SER A 137 -18.63 12.14 0.35
N LEU A 138 -19.09 11.05 -0.27
CA LEU A 138 -18.24 10.15 -1.07
C LEU A 138 -17.74 10.82 -2.35
N ASN A 139 -18.50 11.77 -2.89
CA ASN A 139 -18.16 12.53 -4.09
C ASN A 139 -17.53 13.91 -3.80
N ALA A 140 -17.24 14.21 -2.53
CA ALA A 140 -16.63 15.49 -2.15
C ALA A 140 -15.15 15.55 -2.55
N GLU A 141 -14.70 16.72 -3.01
CA GLU A 141 -13.27 16.95 -3.36
C GLU A 141 -12.34 16.92 -2.15
N ARG A 142 -12.88 17.24 -0.96
CA ARG A 142 -12.13 17.24 0.30
C ARG A 142 -12.64 16.11 1.21
N PRO A 143 -11.77 15.51 2.04
CA PRO A 143 -12.20 14.51 3.00
C PRO A 143 -13.35 15.02 3.89
N VAL A 144 -14.42 14.24 3.98
CA VAL A 144 -15.56 14.50 4.85
C VAL A 144 -15.68 13.36 5.86
N HIS A 145 -15.75 13.72 7.14
CA HIS A 145 -15.91 12.74 8.23
C HIS A 145 -17.37 12.71 8.69
N ILE A 146 -17.97 11.52 8.75
CA ILE A 146 -19.35 11.32 9.18
C ILE A 146 -19.37 10.56 10.50
N LEU A 147 -20.04 11.12 11.50
CA LEU A 147 -20.36 10.44 12.76
C LEU A 147 -21.86 10.13 12.80
N MET A 148 -22.21 8.85 12.94
CA MET A 148 -23.60 8.40 13.10
C MET A 148 -23.92 8.14 14.57
N VAL A 149 -24.81 8.93 15.15
CA VAL A 149 -25.27 8.77 16.54
C VAL A 149 -26.76 8.43 16.57
N GLY A 150 -27.13 7.39 17.29
CA GLY A 150 -28.53 7.00 17.45
C GLY A 150 -28.70 5.80 18.38
N PRO A 151 -29.93 5.45 18.76
CA PRO A 151 -30.21 4.30 19.62
C PRO A 151 -29.78 2.98 18.98
N PRO A 152 -29.61 1.89 19.75
CA PRO A 152 -29.42 0.55 19.20
C PRO A 152 -30.50 0.18 18.17
N ALA A 153 -30.16 -0.69 17.22
CA ALA A 153 -31.05 -1.13 16.14
C ALA A 153 -31.55 -0.04 15.16
N SER A 154 -30.88 1.13 15.10
CA SER A 154 -31.20 2.20 14.14
C SER A 154 -30.52 2.06 12.76
N ALA A 155 -30.29 0.82 12.30
CA ALA A 155 -29.60 0.49 11.04
C ALA A 155 -28.13 0.98 10.87
N LYS A 156 -27.50 1.60 11.87
CA LYS A 156 -26.10 2.11 11.76
C LYS A 156 -25.11 1.05 11.27
N SER A 157 -25.08 -0.13 11.90
CA SER A 157 -24.18 -1.21 11.49
C SER A 157 -24.50 -1.74 10.09
N MET A 158 -25.74 -1.62 9.60
CA MET A 158 -26.08 -1.95 8.21
C MET A 158 -25.45 -0.94 7.25
N PHE A 159 -25.54 0.36 7.54
CA PHE A 159 -24.84 1.40 6.77
C PHE A 159 -23.32 1.18 6.77
N LEU A 160 -22.71 0.89 7.92
CA LEU A 160 -21.28 0.60 7.99
C LEU A 160 -20.89 -0.66 7.21
N GLY A 161 -21.74 -1.69 7.21
CA GLY A 161 -21.55 -2.90 6.43
C GLY A 161 -21.58 -2.65 4.92
N GLU A 162 -22.53 -1.84 4.44
CA GLU A 162 -22.57 -1.43 3.04
C GLU A 162 -21.36 -0.56 2.66
N LEU A 163 -20.97 0.38 3.53
CA LEU A 163 -19.76 1.20 3.33
C LEU A 163 -18.48 0.36 3.27
N ALA A 164 -18.44 -0.80 3.93
CA ALA A 164 -17.29 -1.71 3.85
C ALA A 164 -17.15 -2.39 2.47
N ARG A 165 -18.17 -2.27 1.60
CA ARG A 165 -18.07 -2.65 0.17
C ARG A 165 -17.35 -1.60 -0.67
N LEU A 166 -17.09 -0.41 -0.12
CA LEU A 166 -16.34 0.63 -0.83
C LEU A 166 -14.91 0.16 -1.12
N PRO A 167 -14.38 0.53 -2.29
CA PRO A 167 -13.01 0.19 -2.65
C PRO A 167 -12.02 0.88 -1.73
N PHE A 168 -10.96 0.17 -1.34
CA PHE A 168 -9.97 0.66 -0.37
C PHE A 168 -10.56 1.08 0.98
N SER A 169 -11.75 0.56 1.31
CA SER A 169 -12.28 0.69 2.65
C SER A 169 -11.57 -0.26 3.63
N ARG A 170 -11.51 0.17 4.88
CA ARG A 170 -11.00 -0.62 5.98
C ARG A 170 -11.92 -0.46 7.17
N PHE A 171 -12.40 -1.58 7.68
CA PHE A 171 -13.30 -1.65 8.81
C PHE A 171 -12.53 -2.02 10.09
N THR A 172 -12.76 -1.28 11.16
CA THR A 172 -12.22 -1.58 12.49
C THR A 172 -13.28 -1.39 13.58
N LEU A 173 -13.09 -2.07 14.72
CA LEU A 173 -13.93 -1.96 15.90
C LEU A 173 -13.24 -1.06 16.93
N GLY A 174 -13.92 -0.02 17.40
CA GLY A 174 -13.35 1.00 18.29
C GLY A 174 -12.80 0.44 19.61
N GLY A 175 -13.40 -0.63 20.15
CA GLY A 175 -12.94 -1.27 21.39
C GLY A 175 -11.73 -2.21 21.23
N GLY A 176 -11.30 -2.51 20.00
CA GLY A 176 -10.27 -3.52 19.73
C GLY A 176 -8.89 -2.98 19.35
N THR A 177 -8.73 -1.66 19.22
CA THR A 177 -7.52 -1.07 18.63
C THR A 177 -6.78 -0.17 19.63
N SER A 178 -5.50 -0.48 19.88
CA SER A 178 -4.60 0.38 20.66
C SER A 178 -4.04 1.52 19.81
N LYS A 179 -3.43 2.54 20.44
CA LYS A 179 -2.79 3.68 19.74
C LYS A 179 -1.82 3.19 18.66
N ALA A 180 -0.87 2.37 19.09
CA ALA A 180 0.17 1.84 18.22
C ALA A 180 -0.44 0.98 17.11
N GLY A 181 -1.39 0.11 17.45
CA GLY A 181 -2.06 -0.74 16.46
C GLY A 181 -2.84 0.07 15.42
N LEU A 182 -3.50 1.16 15.81
CA LEU A 182 -4.22 2.03 14.89
C LEU A 182 -3.26 2.81 14.01
N ALA A 183 -2.16 3.33 14.57
CA ALA A 183 -1.14 4.04 13.81
C ALA A 183 -0.51 3.13 12.75
N ASP A 184 -0.05 1.95 13.17
CA ASP A 184 0.56 0.95 12.28
C ASP A 184 -0.42 0.55 11.17
N PHE A 185 -1.68 0.31 11.53
CA PHE A 185 -2.74 -0.02 10.57
C PHE A 185 -2.96 1.09 9.53
N LEU A 186 -3.00 2.36 9.96
CA LEU A 186 -3.21 3.48 9.05
C LEU A 186 -2.00 3.70 8.13
N LEU A 187 -0.79 3.53 8.65
CA LEU A 187 0.46 3.66 7.88
C LEU A 187 0.62 2.53 6.87
N GLU A 188 0.25 1.30 7.24
CA GLU A 188 0.34 0.10 6.40
C GLU A 188 -0.72 0.08 5.30
N PHE A 189 -1.99 0.30 5.66
CA PHE A 189 -3.10 0.10 4.72
C PHE A 189 -3.54 1.36 3.98
N ARG A 190 -3.18 2.55 4.49
CA ARG A 190 -3.55 3.88 3.94
C ARG A 190 -4.95 3.91 3.32
N PRO A 191 -5.99 3.58 4.11
CA PRO A 191 -7.33 3.42 3.57
C PRO A 191 -7.88 4.74 3.04
N ARG A 192 -8.55 4.68 1.88
CA ARG A 192 -9.35 5.80 1.37
C ARG A 192 -10.60 6.04 2.23
N TYR A 193 -11.22 4.95 2.69
CA TYR A 193 -12.38 5.00 3.58
C TYR A 193 -12.09 4.23 4.87
N LEU A 194 -11.89 4.96 5.96
CA LEU A 194 -11.77 4.36 7.30
C LEU A 194 -13.15 4.26 7.94
N ILE A 195 -13.57 3.05 8.28
CA ILE A 195 -14.86 2.74 8.87
C ILE A 195 -14.62 2.23 10.28
N ILE A 196 -15.18 2.93 11.27
CA ILE A 196 -15.02 2.60 12.68
C ILE A 196 -16.41 2.34 13.27
N ASP A 197 -16.68 1.10 13.66
CA ASP A 197 -17.87 0.78 14.46
C ASP A 197 -17.55 0.89 15.95
N GLU A 198 -18.58 1.15 16.77
CA GLU A 198 -18.45 1.30 18.23
C GLU A 198 -17.34 2.28 18.66
N ILE A 199 -17.22 3.42 17.95
CA ILE A 199 -16.21 4.44 18.27
C ILE A 199 -16.34 4.99 19.70
N ASP A 200 -17.54 4.92 20.29
CA ASP A 200 -17.79 5.27 21.69
C ASP A 200 -17.08 4.33 22.70
N LYS A 201 -16.65 3.14 22.25
CA LYS A 201 -15.86 2.19 23.04
C LYS A 201 -14.36 2.45 22.94
N MET A 202 -13.92 3.32 22.02
CA MET A 202 -12.52 3.67 21.87
C MET A 202 -12.07 4.60 23.02
N PRO A 203 -11.00 4.26 23.77
CA PRO A 203 -10.49 5.15 24.81
C PRO A 203 -10.04 6.50 24.24
N MET A 204 -10.24 7.57 25.01
CA MET A 204 -9.87 8.94 24.60
C MET A 204 -8.40 9.09 24.20
N THR A 205 -7.50 8.33 24.81
CA THR A 205 -6.07 8.34 24.46
C THR A 205 -5.83 7.85 23.02
N GLU A 206 -6.62 6.90 22.54
CA GLU A 206 -6.48 6.30 21.21
C GLU A 206 -7.10 7.19 20.13
N GLN A 207 -8.16 7.95 20.48
CA GLN A 207 -8.79 8.93 19.59
C GLN A 207 -7.85 10.07 19.18
N SER A 208 -6.75 10.30 19.91
CA SER A 208 -5.77 11.35 19.58
C SER A 208 -5.14 11.19 18.19
N ILE A 209 -4.98 9.94 17.70
CA ILE A 209 -4.51 9.70 16.33
C ILE A 209 -5.54 10.14 15.31
N LEU A 210 -6.81 9.80 15.53
CA LEU A 210 -7.89 10.18 14.63
C LEU A 210 -7.99 11.70 14.52
N LEU A 211 -7.77 12.44 15.61
CA LEU A 211 -7.74 13.90 15.58
C LEU A 211 -6.63 14.44 14.65
N SER A 212 -5.40 13.94 14.79
CA SER A 212 -4.28 14.33 13.92
C SER A 212 -4.56 14.01 12.45
N LEU A 213 -5.09 12.81 12.19
CA LEU A 213 -5.45 12.34 10.86
C LEU A 213 -6.54 13.22 10.23
N MET A 214 -7.58 13.58 10.98
CA MET A 214 -8.68 14.42 10.49
C MET A 214 -8.26 15.89 10.29
N GLU A 215 -7.31 16.39 11.07
CA GLU A 215 -6.82 17.78 10.93
C GLU A 215 -5.86 17.94 9.75
N SER A 216 -4.90 17.02 9.61
CA SER A 216 -3.73 17.21 8.75
C SER A 216 -3.52 16.09 7.72
N GLY A 217 -4.23 14.97 7.85
CA GLY A 217 -3.96 13.75 7.08
C GLY A 217 -2.73 12.97 7.56
N ILE A 218 -2.12 13.35 8.69
CA ILE A 218 -0.88 12.78 9.21
C ILE A 218 -1.17 11.94 10.46
N VAL A 219 -0.54 10.75 10.50
CA VAL A 219 -0.55 9.79 11.62
C VAL A 219 0.73 9.91 12.43
#